data_AF-A0A7V8J3E7-F1
#
_entry.id   AF-A0A7V8J3E7-F1
#
_cell.length_a   1.000
_cell.length_b   1.000
_cell.length_c   1.000
_cell.angle_alpha   90.00
_cell.angle_beta   90.00
_cell.angle_gamma   90.00
#
_symmetry.space_group_name_H-M   'P 1'
#
loop_
_entity.id
_entity.type
_entity.pdbx_description
1 polymer ?
#
loop_
_entity_poly.entity_id
_entity_poly.type
_entity_poly.pdbx_seq_one_letter_code
_entity_poly.pdbx_strand_id
1 'polypeptide(L)'
;MRLSWIAMVMAVGVAGCSTRPAATLPQTPAQREAQIEVAAQAVNGGSFESAERLLAPYLYRDDAGELRFRSLGVSSQAEKKAIDTVALMLWDTGRDATLQSFAKRYLDGYERDVMLCRLAERNAVYEEAYNCWNDLGDVDRARRTVRTESALRILKD
;
A
#
# COMPACT_ATOMS: atom_id res chain seq x y z
N MET A 1 40.27 63.03 -6.62
CA MET A 1 38.98 62.48 -7.08
C MET A 1 39.27 61.32 -8.01
N ARG A 2 38.64 60.14 -8.04
CA ARG A 2 37.69 59.39 -7.20
C ARG A 2 37.64 57.99 -7.89
N LEU A 3 37.74 56.90 -7.12
CA LEU A 3 37.37 55.49 -7.40
C LEU A 3 38.01 54.77 -8.62
N SER A 4 38.76 53.67 -8.44
CA SER A 4 38.31 52.25 -8.36
C SER A 4 37.74 51.76 -9.72
N TRP A 5 38.11 50.63 -10.30
CA TRP A 5 37.66 49.28 -9.93
C TRP A 5 38.52 48.20 -10.62
N ILE A 6 39.00 47.24 -9.83
CA ILE A 6 39.66 46.00 -10.24
C ILE A 6 38.56 45.00 -10.61
N ALA A 7 38.54 44.51 -11.85
CA ALA A 7 37.64 43.43 -12.26
C ALA A 7 38.33 42.07 -12.09
N MET A 8 38.12 41.49 -10.92
CA MET A 8 38.50 40.13 -10.55
C MET A 8 37.50 39.16 -11.19
N VAL A 9 37.90 38.44 -12.23
CA VAL A 9 37.07 37.38 -12.83
C VAL A 9 37.16 36.16 -11.93
N MET A 10 36.11 35.96 -11.14
CA MET A 10 35.87 34.78 -10.32
C MET A 10 35.82 33.53 -11.19
N ALA A 11 36.67 32.56 -10.87
CA ALA A 11 36.55 31.19 -11.34
C ALA A 11 35.24 30.58 -10.80
N VAL A 12 34.31 30.27 -11.69
CA VAL A 12 33.13 29.45 -11.39
C VAL A 12 33.61 28.02 -11.22
N GLY A 13 34.00 27.68 -9.99
CA GLY A 13 34.14 26.29 -9.56
C GLY A 13 32.75 25.67 -9.51
N VAL A 14 32.45 24.77 -10.44
CA VAL A 14 31.28 23.89 -10.38
C VAL A 14 31.50 22.93 -9.22
N ALA A 15 31.08 23.35 -8.03
CA ALA A 15 30.96 22.46 -6.88
C ALA A 15 29.76 21.53 -7.14
N GLY A 16 30.05 20.34 -7.65
CA GLY A 16 29.08 19.25 -7.68
C GLY A 16 28.71 18.89 -6.23
N CYS A 17 27.48 19.23 -5.83
CA CYS A 17 26.87 18.68 -4.62
C CYS A 17 26.62 17.18 -4.85
N SER A 18 27.64 16.35 -4.63
CA SER A 18 27.43 14.94 -4.35
C SER A 18 26.85 14.84 -2.93
N THR A 19 25.54 15.00 -2.81
CA THR A 19 24.83 14.61 -1.59
C THR A 19 24.95 13.10 -1.44
N ARG A 20 25.99 12.66 -0.72
CA ARG A 20 26.02 11.31 -0.16
C ARG A 20 24.74 11.15 0.66
N PRO A 21 23.95 10.07 0.48
CA PRO A 21 22.85 9.82 1.38
C PRO A 21 23.47 9.67 2.77
N ALA A 22 23.12 10.58 3.68
CA ALA A 22 23.46 10.44 5.08
C ALA A 22 22.89 9.09 5.53
N ALA A 23 23.74 8.21 6.04
CA ALA A 23 23.32 6.96 6.63
C ALA A 23 22.32 7.31 7.74
N THR A 24 21.05 7.03 7.52
CA THR A 24 20.02 7.18 8.54
C THR A 24 20.38 6.25 9.69
N LEU A 25 20.43 6.80 10.91
CA LEU A 25 20.65 6.00 12.10
C LEU A 25 19.61 4.87 12.17
N PRO A 26 19.97 3.68 12.66
CA PRO A 26 19.02 2.59 12.83
C PRO A 26 17.86 3.05 13.72
N GLN A 27 16.63 2.94 13.23
CA GLN A 27 15.45 3.33 13.99
C GLN A 27 15.20 2.36 15.16
N THR A 28 14.73 2.90 16.29
CA THR A 28 14.24 2.09 17.40
C THR A 28 12.88 1.47 17.08
N PRO A 29 12.48 0.36 17.73
CA PRO A 29 11.15 -0.21 17.55
C PRO A 29 10.02 0.83 17.69
N ALA A 30 10.06 1.67 18.73
CA ALA A 30 9.05 2.70 18.96
C ALA A 30 8.96 3.73 17.81
N GLN A 31 10.08 4.10 17.20
CA GLN A 31 10.09 4.99 16.03
C GLN A 31 9.46 4.32 14.81
N ARG A 32 9.69 3.02 14.61
CA ARG A 32 9.09 2.25 13.52
C ARG A 32 7.58 2.12 13.70
N GLU A 33 7.11 1.86 14.93
CA GLU A 33 5.69 1.81 15.25
C GLU A 33 5.00 3.15 15.02
N ALA A 34 5.62 4.25 15.44
CA ALA A 34 5.11 5.59 15.16
C ALA A 34 5.05 5.88 13.65
N GLN A 35 6.04 5.44 12.87
CA GLN A 35 6.04 5.58 11.42
C GLN A 35 4.92 4.77 10.75
N ILE A 36 4.65 3.56 11.23
CA ILE A 36 3.52 2.73 10.77
C ILE A 36 2.19 3.43 11.09
N GLU A 37 2.06 4.04 12.27
CA GLU A 37 0.87 4.81 12.64
C GLU A 37 0.63 6.00 11.70
N VAL A 38 1.68 6.76 11.39
CA VAL A 38 1.59 7.89 10.44
C VAL A 38 1.25 7.40 9.03
N ALA A 39 1.78 6.24 8.62
CA ALA A 39 1.42 5.63 7.34
C ALA A 39 -0.07 5.25 7.29
N ALA A 40 -0.61 4.67 8.38
CA ALA A 40 -2.03 4.33 8.49
C ALA A 40 -2.92 5.59 8.38
N GLN A 41 -2.55 6.67 9.07
CA GLN A 41 -3.24 7.96 8.96
C GLN A 41 -3.20 8.52 7.53
N ALA A 42 -2.05 8.41 6.86
CA ALA A 42 -1.92 8.84 5.47
C ALA A 42 -2.82 8.04 4.51
N VAL A 43 -2.92 6.71 4.67
CA VAL A 43 -3.86 5.88 3.88
C VAL A 43 -5.30 6.30 4.14
N ASN A 44 -5.71 6.44 5.41
CA ASN A 44 -7.06 6.86 5.77
C ASN A 44 -7.41 8.26 5.23
N GLY A 45 -6.41 9.13 5.08
CA GLY A 45 -6.55 10.46 4.46
C GLY A 45 -6.40 10.46 2.93
N GLY A 46 -6.30 9.31 2.26
CA GLY A 46 -6.13 9.20 0.81
C GLY A 46 -4.75 9.62 0.28
N SER A 47 -3.79 9.87 1.16
CA SER A 47 -2.42 10.29 0.83
C SER A 47 -1.52 9.08 0.58
N PHE A 48 -1.87 8.26 -0.42
CA PHE A 48 -1.23 6.96 -0.66
C PHE A 48 0.26 7.05 -0.98
N GLU A 49 0.71 8.05 -1.74
CA GLU A 49 2.13 8.24 -2.05
C GLU A 49 2.98 8.52 -0.79
N SER A 50 2.40 9.24 0.18
CA SER A 50 3.05 9.48 1.47
C SER A 50 3.14 8.20 2.29
N ALA A 51 2.04 7.42 2.34
CA ALA A 51 2.01 6.12 3.00
C ALA A 51 3.04 5.15 2.39
N GLU A 52 3.13 5.08 1.06
CA GLU A 52 4.13 4.25 0.37
C GLU A 52 5.55 4.67 0.74
N ARG A 53 5.86 5.97 0.78
CA ARG A 53 7.18 6.45 1.22
C ARG A 53 7.49 6.10 2.67
N LEU A 54 6.50 6.18 3.55
CA LEU A 54 6.64 5.81 4.96
C LEU A 54 6.81 4.29 5.13
N LEU A 55 6.21 3.47 4.27
CA LEU A 55 6.32 2.01 4.36
C LEU A 55 7.46 1.42 3.52
N ALA A 56 8.03 2.18 2.58
CA ALA A 56 9.08 1.74 1.67
C ALA A 56 10.30 1.08 2.35
N PRO A 57 10.78 1.56 3.52
CA PRO A 57 11.89 0.89 4.21
C PRO A 57 11.57 -0.54 4.66
N TYR A 58 10.28 -0.85 4.83
CA TYR A 58 9.79 -2.13 5.33
C TYR A 58 9.29 -3.07 4.24
N LEU A 59 9.08 -2.56 3.04
CA LEU A 59 8.51 -3.31 1.93
C LEU A 59 9.56 -3.62 0.87
N TYR A 60 9.40 -4.76 0.20
CA TYR A 60 10.17 -5.11 -0.98
C TYR A 60 9.35 -6.02 -1.89
N ARG A 61 9.77 -6.17 -3.14
CA ARG A 61 9.26 -7.22 -4.03
C ARG A 61 10.27 -8.34 -4.10
N ASP A 62 9.79 -9.58 -3.99
CA ASP A 62 10.63 -10.77 -4.19
C ASP A 62 10.86 -11.07 -5.67
N ASP A 63 11.57 -12.18 -5.96
CA ASP A 63 11.88 -12.61 -7.33
C ASP A 63 10.63 -12.99 -8.15
N ALA A 64 9.52 -13.34 -7.48
CA ALA A 64 8.23 -13.58 -8.11
C ALA A 64 7.40 -12.29 -8.29
N GLY A 65 7.93 -11.14 -7.84
CA GLY A 65 7.25 -9.85 -7.87
C GLY A 65 6.23 -9.65 -6.75
N GLU A 66 6.12 -10.56 -5.78
CA GLU A 66 5.18 -10.46 -4.66
C GLU A 66 5.64 -9.40 -3.65
N LEU A 67 4.71 -8.58 -3.17
CA LEU A 67 5.00 -7.58 -2.15
C LEU A 67 5.17 -8.27 -0.78
N ARG A 68 6.32 -8.03 -0.13
CA ARG A 68 6.68 -8.63 1.15
C ARG A 68 7.17 -7.60 2.16
N PHE A 69 7.00 -7.93 3.43
CA PHE A 69 7.63 -7.24 4.55
C PHE A 69 9.06 -7.76 4.79
N ARG A 70 9.99 -6.82 4.94
CA ARG A 70 11.23 -7.04 5.69
C ARG A 70 10.87 -7.22 7.17
N SER A 71 11.76 -7.82 7.96
CA SER A 71 11.55 -7.86 9.41
C SER A 71 11.29 -6.44 9.93
N LEU A 72 10.11 -6.24 10.51
CA LEU A 72 9.70 -4.94 11.02
C LEU A 72 10.36 -4.63 12.36
N GLY A 73 10.68 -5.66 13.15
CA GLY A 73 11.23 -5.49 14.50
C GLY A 73 10.34 -4.62 15.40
N VAL A 74 9.02 -4.83 15.34
CA VAL A 74 7.98 -4.13 16.10
C VAL A 74 7.10 -5.13 16.85
N SER A 75 6.19 -4.64 17.69
CA SER A 75 5.17 -5.47 18.32
C SER A 75 4.22 -6.12 17.31
N SER A 76 3.60 -7.25 17.68
CA SER A 76 2.61 -7.93 16.85
C SER A 76 1.42 -7.04 16.48
N GLN A 77 1.03 -6.12 17.36
CA GLN A 77 -0.05 -5.16 17.10
C GLN A 77 0.35 -4.17 16.00
N ALA A 78 1.59 -3.65 16.05
CA ALA A 78 2.09 -2.76 15.01
C ALA A 78 2.31 -3.49 13.67
N GLU A 79 2.71 -4.76 13.71
CA GLU A 79 2.79 -5.60 12.52
C GLU A 79 1.42 -5.82 11.88
N LYS A 80 0.39 -6.20 12.66
CA LYS A 80 -0.99 -6.31 12.14
C LYS A 80 -1.46 -4.98 11.54
N LYS A 81 -1.19 -3.85 12.22
CA LYS A 81 -1.52 -2.52 11.69
C LYS A 81 -0.82 -2.22 10.36
N ALA A 82 0.45 -2.59 10.21
CA ALA A 82 1.17 -2.43 8.95
C ALA A 82 0.55 -3.28 7.83
N ILE A 83 0.17 -4.53 8.13
CA ILE A 83 -0.53 -5.43 7.20
C ILE A 83 -1.86 -4.82 6.76
N ASP A 84 -2.69 -4.40 7.71
CA ASP A 84 -4.00 -3.80 7.43
C ASP A 84 -3.86 -2.52 6.60
N THR A 85 -2.85 -1.70 6.91
CA THR A 85 -2.55 -0.46 6.18
C THR A 85 -2.18 -0.75 4.73
N VAL A 86 -1.33 -1.74 4.47
CA VAL A 86 -0.95 -2.12 3.10
C VAL A 86 -2.13 -2.74 2.36
N ALA A 87 -2.91 -3.61 3.01
CA ALA A 87 -4.09 -4.22 2.40
C ALA A 87 -5.11 -3.15 1.97
N LEU A 88 -5.40 -2.18 2.85
CA LEU A 88 -6.30 -1.06 2.55
C LEU A 88 -5.75 -0.18 1.42
N MET A 89 -4.46 0.17 1.46
CA MET A 89 -3.83 0.96 0.41
C MET A 89 -3.90 0.27 -0.96
N LEU A 90 -3.64 -1.03 -1.02
CA LEU A 90 -3.75 -1.82 -2.25
C LEU A 90 -5.21 -1.92 -2.73
N TRP A 91 -6.16 -1.97 -1.80
CA TRP A 91 -7.58 -1.94 -2.11
C TRP A 91 -7.95 -0.59 -2.74
N ASP A 92 -7.69 0.52 -2.07
CA ASP A 92 -8.11 1.86 -2.53
C ASP A 92 -7.43 2.29 -3.83
N THR A 93 -6.21 1.80 -4.10
CA THR A 93 -5.47 2.08 -5.34
C THR A 93 -5.78 1.11 -6.49
N GLY A 94 -6.71 0.16 -6.31
CA GLY A 94 -7.12 -0.78 -7.37
C GLY A 94 -6.01 -1.76 -7.79
N ARG A 95 -5.09 -2.09 -6.89
CA ARG A 95 -3.96 -3.01 -7.16
C ARG A 95 -4.33 -4.46 -6.87
N ASP A 96 -5.42 -4.93 -7.46
CA ASP A 96 -6.13 -6.20 -7.17
C ASP A 96 -5.21 -7.42 -7.15
N ALA A 97 -4.40 -7.61 -8.19
CA ALA A 97 -3.50 -8.77 -8.28
C ALA A 97 -2.47 -8.77 -7.13
N THR A 98 -1.92 -7.59 -6.79
CA THR A 98 -1.02 -7.48 -5.64
C THR A 98 -1.78 -7.73 -4.34
N LEU A 99 -2.98 -7.16 -4.17
CA LEU A 99 -3.81 -7.37 -2.98
C LEU A 99 -4.17 -8.85 -2.79
N GLN A 100 -4.49 -9.57 -3.86
CA GLN A 100 -4.84 -10.99 -3.77
C GLN A 100 -3.68 -11.83 -3.22
N SER A 101 -2.47 -11.64 -3.78
CA SER A 101 -1.26 -12.32 -3.28
C SER A 101 -0.92 -11.92 -1.83
N PHE A 102 -1.04 -10.63 -1.53
CA PHE A 102 -0.77 -10.08 -0.20
C PHE A 102 -1.75 -10.62 0.86
N ALA A 103 -3.05 -10.62 0.56
CA ALA A 103 -4.10 -11.15 1.42
C ALA A 103 -3.89 -12.63 1.74
N LYS A 104 -3.60 -13.46 0.72
CA LYS A 104 -3.32 -14.88 0.90
C LYS A 104 -2.13 -15.16 1.83
N ARG A 105 -1.18 -14.23 1.91
CA ARG A 105 0.02 -14.37 2.73
C ARG A 105 -0.13 -13.84 4.14
N TYR A 106 -0.69 -12.64 4.27
CA TYR A 106 -0.61 -11.87 5.52
C TYR A 106 -1.93 -11.77 6.28
N LEU A 107 -3.06 -11.98 5.60
CA LEU A 107 -4.36 -12.05 6.28
C LEU A 107 -4.68 -13.50 6.62
N ASP A 108 -5.41 -13.70 7.70
CA ASP A 108 -5.81 -15.01 8.18
C ASP A 108 -7.33 -15.16 8.30
N GLY A 109 -7.76 -16.43 8.34
CA GLY A 109 -9.14 -16.85 8.52
C GLY A 109 -10.15 -16.00 7.74
N TYR A 110 -11.13 -15.47 8.49
CA TYR A 110 -12.24 -14.71 7.93
C TYR A 110 -11.80 -13.41 7.24
N GLU A 111 -10.78 -12.71 7.73
CA GLU A 111 -10.32 -11.44 7.13
C GLU A 111 -9.80 -11.67 5.70
N ARG A 112 -8.99 -12.72 5.53
CA ARG A 112 -8.49 -13.14 4.20
C ARG A 112 -9.64 -13.49 3.28
N ASP A 113 -10.54 -14.36 3.73
CA ASP A 113 -11.57 -14.93 2.88
C ASP A 113 -12.58 -13.85 2.44
N VAL A 114 -12.96 -12.94 3.34
CA VAL A 114 -13.74 -11.74 3.00
C VAL A 114 -13.04 -10.88 1.96
N MET A 115 -11.73 -10.64 2.09
CA MET A 115 -10.98 -9.84 1.13
C MET A 115 -10.98 -10.49 -0.26
N LEU A 116 -10.83 -11.81 -0.33
CA LEU A 116 -10.86 -12.55 -1.59
C LEU A 116 -12.26 -12.51 -2.24
N CYS A 117 -13.34 -12.68 -1.47
CA CYS A 117 -14.70 -12.54 -2.01
C CYS A 117 -14.95 -11.11 -2.55
N ARG A 118 -14.47 -10.09 -1.84
CA ARG A 118 -14.57 -8.69 -2.29
C ARG A 118 -13.79 -8.41 -3.58
N LEU A 119 -12.60 -9.01 -3.73
CA LEU A 119 -11.83 -8.93 -4.96
C LEU A 119 -12.57 -9.58 -6.13
N ALA A 120 -13.18 -10.74 -5.94
CA ALA A 120 -14.00 -11.37 -6.98
C ALA A 120 -15.18 -10.47 -7.39
N GLU A 121 -15.88 -9.84 -6.43
CA GLU A 121 -16.94 -8.86 -6.72
C GLU A 121 -16.42 -7.67 -7.54
N ARG A 122 -15.29 -7.08 -7.12
CA ARG A 122 -14.70 -5.91 -7.77
C ARG A 122 -14.26 -6.19 -9.21
N ASN A 123 -13.73 -7.39 -9.45
CA ASN A 123 -13.30 -7.81 -10.78
C ASN A 123 -14.43 -8.38 -11.65
N ALA A 124 -15.69 -8.24 -11.21
CA ALA A 124 -16.88 -8.72 -11.92
C ALA A 124 -16.87 -10.24 -12.20
N VAL A 125 -16.19 -11.01 -11.35
CA VAL A 125 -16.20 -12.49 -11.38
C VAL A 125 -17.36 -12.98 -10.51
N TYR A 126 -18.59 -12.73 -10.97
CA TYR A 126 -19.79 -12.84 -10.14
C TYR A 126 -20.10 -14.25 -9.64
N GLU A 127 -19.82 -15.28 -10.44
CA GLU A 127 -20.00 -16.67 -10.02
C GLU A 127 -19.05 -17.05 -8.87
N GLU A 128 -17.77 -16.70 -8.99
CA GLU A 128 -16.77 -16.91 -7.93
C GLU A 128 -17.17 -16.14 -6.66
N ALA A 129 -17.54 -14.87 -6.80
CA ALA A 129 -17.98 -14.04 -5.68
C ALA A 129 -19.24 -14.61 -5.00
N TYR A 130 -20.23 -15.07 -5.76
CA TYR A 130 -21.45 -15.70 -5.23
C TYR A 130 -21.13 -16.93 -4.38
N ASN A 131 -20.31 -17.85 -4.91
CA ASN A 131 -19.91 -19.06 -4.19
C ASN A 131 -19.12 -18.70 -2.92
N CYS A 132 -18.15 -17.79 -3.05
CA CYS A 132 -17.32 -17.33 -1.94
C CYS A 132 -18.15 -16.76 -0.77
N TRP A 133 -19.13 -15.90 -1.05
CA TRP A 133 -20.01 -15.36 0.00
C TRP A 133 -20.92 -16.42 0.63
N ASN A 134 -21.41 -17.39 -0.14
CA ASN A 134 -22.20 -18.49 0.43
C ASN A 134 -21.38 -19.39 1.33
N ASP A 135 -20.13 -19.69 0.95
CA ASP A 135 -19.22 -20.52 1.75
C ASP A 135 -18.89 -19.83 3.09
N LEU A 136 -18.86 -18.50 3.12
CA LEU A 136 -18.74 -17.69 4.34
C LEU A 136 -20.05 -17.58 5.15
N GLY A 137 -21.18 -18.04 4.62
CA GLY A 137 -22.50 -17.91 5.25
C GLY A 137 -23.19 -16.54 5.01
N ASP A 138 -22.60 -15.66 4.20
CA ASP A 138 -23.12 -14.32 3.89
C ASP A 138 -24.12 -14.36 2.72
N VAL A 139 -25.21 -15.12 2.88
CA VAL A 139 -26.22 -15.39 1.84
C VAL A 139 -26.83 -14.11 1.24
N ASP A 140 -27.10 -13.10 2.07
CA ASP A 140 -27.64 -11.81 1.59
C ASP A 140 -26.65 -11.04 0.72
N ARG A 141 -25.34 -11.22 0.95
CA ARG A 141 -24.32 -10.64 0.09
C ARG A 141 -24.21 -11.41 -1.22
N ALA A 142 -24.18 -12.74 -1.17
CA ALA A 142 -24.19 -13.59 -2.36
C ALA A 142 -25.36 -13.24 -3.30
N ARG A 143 -26.58 -13.07 -2.76
CA ARG A 143 -27.76 -12.66 -3.54
C ARG A 143 -27.61 -11.29 -4.20
N ARG A 144 -26.93 -10.34 -3.55
CA ARG A 144 -26.65 -9.02 -4.14
C ARG A 144 -25.69 -9.12 -5.31
N THR A 145 -24.68 -9.98 -5.23
CA THR A 145 -23.74 -10.24 -6.33
C THR A 145 -24.47 -10.65 -7.62
N VAL A 146 -25.42 -11.59 -7.54
CA VAL A 146 -26.22 -12.06 -8.69
C VAL A 146 -27.15 -10.97 -9.23
N ARG A 147 -27.75 -10.15 -8.35
CA ARG A 147 -28.60 -9.02 -8.77
C ARG A 147 -27.80 -7.98 -9.54
N THR A 148 -26.61 -7.66 -9.06
CA THR A 148 -25.68 -6.74 -9.74
C THR A 148 -25.30 -7.27 -11.12
N GLU A 149 -24.93 -8.55 -11.22
CA GLU A 149 -24.66 -9.19 -12.52
C GLU A 149 -25.86 -9.06 -13.48
N SER A 150 -27.05 -9.41 -13.00
CA SER A 150 -28.28 -9.37 -13.81
C SER A 150 -28.57 -7.95 -14.31
N ALA A 151 -28.43 -6.95 -13.43
CA ALA A 151 -28.60 -5.54 -13.79
C ALA A 151 -27.58 -5.10 -14.85
N LEU A 152 -26.32 -5.51 -14.73
CA LEU A 152 -25.28 -5.17 -15.70
C LEU A 152 -25.49 -5.84 -17.06
N ARG A 153 -26.08 -7.04 -17.11
CA ARG A 153 -26.46 -7.69 -18.38
C ARG A 153 -27.56 -6.88 -19.07
N ILE A 154 -28.62 -6.52 -18.35
CA ILE A 154 -29.73 -5.71 -18.88
C ILE A 154 -29.26 -4.34 -19.40
N LEU A 155 -28.32 -3.70 -18.72
CA LEU A 155 -27.80 -2.37 -19.13
C LEU A 155 -26.84 -2.41 -20.32
N LYS A 156 -26.32 -3.59 -20.68
CA LYS A 156 -25.42 -3.77 -21.83
C LYS A 156 -26.18 -4.09 -23.13
N ASP A 157 -27.39 -4.63 -23.00
CA ASP A 157 -28.33 -4.91 -24.10
C ASP A 157 -29.13 -3.65 -24.48
#